data_AF-A0A2S9FE94-F1
#
_entry.id   AF-A0A2S9FE94-F1
#
_cell.length_a   1.000
_cell.length_b   1.000
_cell.length_c   1.000
_cell.angle_alpha   90.00
_cell.angle_beta   90.00
_cell.angle_gamma   90.00
#
_symmetry.space_group_name_H-M   'P 1'
#
loop_
_entity.id
_entity.type
_entity.pdbx_description
1 polymer ?
#
loop_
_entity_poly.entity_id
_entity_poly.type
_entity_poly.pdbx_seq_one_letter_code
_entity_poly.pdbx_strand_id
1 'polypeptide(L)'
;MPAESTALQATGRCFPSWLRSRQFLGPVVAIGGIQLMATMDGPAAIFALPKIQNDLGLSDSALTWVVTAYMLTFGGLILLGGRLGDAFGCKRTFIGGVALFTLASVLCGIAWDGGSLIAARLLHGVAAAVVTPTCMALVATTFPKGPTRNTAAAVFGAMATIGVVMGLVVGGALTGVSWRLA
;
A
#
# COMPACT_ATOMS: atom_id res chain seq x y z
N MET A 1 -14.94 -45.97 32.44
CA MET A 1 -13.59 -45.51 32.05
C MET A 1 -12.84 -46.69 31.45
N PRO A 2 -12.03 -46.51 30.39
CA PRO A 2 -12.14 -45.62 29.22
C PRO A 2 -12.02 -46.47 27.92
N ALA A 3 -12.48 -46.05 26.75
CA ALA A 3 -11.72 -45.17 25.89
C ALA A 3 -12.69 -44.46 24.95
N GLU A 4 -12.78 -43.16 25.20
CA GLU A 4 -13.05 -42.13 24.21
C GLU A 4 -12.42 -42.49 22.86
N SER A 5 -13.26 -42.99 21.96
CA SER A 5 -13.06 -42.81 20.53
C SER A 5 -13.36 -41.34 20.19
N THR A 6 -12.58 -40.44 20.80
CA THR A 6 -12.32 -39.08 20.32
C THR A 6 -11.57 -39.25 19.01
N ALA A 7 -12.31 -39.74 18.02
CA ALA A 7 -11.93 -39.72 16.63
C ALA A 7 -11.66 -38.26 16.37
N LEU A 8 -10.37 -37.98 16.28
CA LEU A 8 -9.77 -36.80 15.71
C LEU A 8 -10.53 -36.55 14.40
N GLN A 9 -11.59 -35.75 14.48
CA GLN A 9 -12.12 -35.04 13.33
C GLN A 9 -11.00 -34.11 12.93
N ALA A 10 -10.12 -34.65 12.09
CA ALA A 10 -9.14 -33.92 11.35
C ALA A 10 -9.88 -32.71 10.80
N THR A 11 -9.59 -31.55 11.38
CA THR A 11 -10.05 -30.25 10.94
C THR A 11 -9.26 -29.95 9.67
N GLY A 12 -9.52 -30.74 8.64
CA GLY A 12 -9.20 -30.42 7.26
C GLY A 12 -10.05 -29.21 6.96
N ARG A 13 -9.50 -28.01 7.21
CA ARG A 13 -10.03 -26.76 6.69
C ARG A 13 -10.06 -26.90 5.18
N CYS A 14 -11.16 -27.45 4.67
CA CYS A 14 -11.42 -27.49 3.24
C CYS A 14 -11.62 -26.03 2.84
N PHE A 15 -10.55 -25.43 2.30
CA PHE A 15 -10.61 -24.06 1.85
C PHE A 15 -11.77 -23.93 0.87
N PRO A 16 -12.68 -22.97 1.07
CA PRO A 16 -13.85 -22.85 0.23
C PRO A 16 -13.46 -22.73 -1.24
N SER A 17 -14.14 -23.43 -2.14
CA SER A 17 -13.80 -23.44 -3.58
C SER A 17 -13.81 -22.04 -4.21
N TRP A 18 -14.63 -21.12 -3.68
CA TRP A 18 -14.68 -19.72 -4.12
C TRP A 18 -13.36 -18.96 -3.84
N LEU A 19 -12.58 -19.38 -2.85
CA LEU A 19 -11.26 -18.79 -2.54
C LEU A 19 -10.23 -19.06 -3.64
N ARG A 20 -10.39 -20.17 -4.37
CA ARG A 20 -9.48 -20.59 -5.45
C ARG A 20 -9.98 -20.16 -6.83
N SER A 21 -11.14 -19.53 -6.93
CA SER A 21 -11.64 -19.02 -8.21
C SER A 21 -10.72 -17.92 -8.73
N ARG A 22 -10.38 -17.97 -10.03
CA ARG A 22 -9.63 -16.90 -10.73
C ARG A 22 -10.29 -15.53 -10.58
N GLN A 23 -11.62 -15.50 -10.43
CA GLN A 23 -12.40 -14.28 -10.23
C GLN A 23 -12.22 -13.68 -8.83
N PHE A 24 -11.78 -14.47 -7.85
CA PHE A 24 -11.47 -14.00 -6.50
C PHE A 24 -9.99 -13.67 -6.35
N LEU A 25 -9.11 -14.57 -6.79
CA LEU A 25 -7.66 -14.43 -6.66
C LEU A 25 -7.11 -13.20 -7.37
N GLY A 26 -7.53 -12.93 -8.61
CA GLY A 26 -7.00 -11.82 -9.40
C GLY A 26 -7.20 -10.45 -8.72
N PRO A 27 -8.45 -10.06 -8.40
CA PRO A 27 -8.72 -8.79 -7.74
C PRO A 27 -8.12 -8.70 -6.33
N VAL A 28 -8.15 -9.78 -5.53
CA VAL A 28 -7.55 -9.78 -4.19
C VAL A 28 -6.04 -9.58 -4.24
N VAL A 29 -5.36 -10.25 -5.18
CA VAL A 29 -3.90 -10.10 -5.34
C VAL A 29 -3.55 -8.71 -5.85
N ALA A 30 -4.31 -8.16 -6.80
CA ALA A 30 -4.07 -6.81 -7.30
C ALA A 30 -4.27 -5.75 -6.21
N ILE A 31 -5.40 -5.81 -5.50
CA ILE A 31 -5.73 -4.87 -4.41
C ILE A 31 -4.79 -5.05 -3.22
N GLY A 32 -4.52 -6.29 -2.82
CA GLY A 32 -3.62 -6.61 -1.72
C GLY A 32 -2.17 -6.23 -2.02
N GLY A 33 -1.71 -6.47 -3.25
CA GLY A 33 -0.35 -6.15 -3.69
C GLY A 33 -0.08 -4.64 -3.70
N ILE A 34 -0.99 -3.84 -4.25
CA ILE A 34 -0.84 -2.38 -4.17
C ILE A 34 -0.99 -1.87 -2.74
N GLN A 35 -1.88 -2.44 -1.93
CA GLN A 35 -2.03 -2.03 -0.53
C GLN A 35 -0.75 -2.28 0.25
N LEU A 36 -0.11 -3.43 0.03
CA LEU A 36 1.19 -3.76 0.61
C LEU A 36 2.26 -2.76 0.16
N MET A 37 2.36 -2.48 -1.14
CA MET A 37 3.33 -1.51 -1.67
C MET A 37 3.10 -0.10 -1.12
N ALA A 38 1.85 0.37 -1.10
CA ALA A 38 1.50 1.70 -0.62
C ALA A 38 1.81 1.89 0.87
N THR A 39 1.63 0.84 1.68
CA THR A 39 1.91 0.88 3.12
C THR A 39 3.37 0.65 3.47
N MET A 40 4.16 0.10 2.53
CA MET A 40 5.59 -0.07 2.65
C MET A 40 6.36 1.24 2.43
N ASP A 41 5.88 2.10 1.53
CA ASP A 41 6.56 3.35 1.12
C ASP A 41 6.84 4.32 2.28
N GLY A 42 5.82 4.61 3.10
CA GLY A 42 5.95 5.57 4.19
C GLY A 42 7.03 5.19 5.22
N PRO A 43 7.01 3.97 5.78
CA PRO A 43 8.05 3.51 6.68
C PRO A 43 9.43 3.39 6.03
N ALA A 44 9.52 2.87 4.80
CA ALA A 44 10.79 2.73 4.10
C ALA A 44 11.47 4.09 3.90
N ALA A 45 10.68 5.09 3.51
CA ALA A 45 11.12 6.47 3.41
C ALA A 45 11.71 7.02 4.70
N ILE A 46 11.01 6.85 5.83
CA ILE A 46 11.44 7.35 7.14
C ILE A 46 12.79 6.77 7.54
N PHE A 47 13.03 5.49 7.24
CA PHE A 47 14.31 4.83 7.52
C PHE A 47 15.43 5.30 6.58
N ALA A 48 15.10 5.67 5.35
CA ALA A 48 16.06 6.22 4.40
C ALA A 48 16.41 7.69 4.69
N LEU A 49 15.53 8.46 5.37
CA LEU A 49 15.70 9.90 5.62
C LEU A 49 17.08 10.30 6.16
N PRO A 50 17.65 9.65 7.20
CA PRO A 50 18.96 10.05 7.72
C PRO A 50 20.08 9.88 6.68
N LYS A 51 20.00 8.86 5.83
CA LYS A 51 20.99 8.64 4.75
C LYS A 51 20.79 9.62 3.60
N ILE A 52 19.54 9.90 3.23
CA ILE A 52 19.18 10.94 2.26
C ILE A 52 19.70 12.31 2.70
N GLN A 53 19.56 12.65 3.99
CA GLN A 53 20.04 13.91 4.54
C GLN A 53 21.56 14.05 4.39
N ASN A 54 22.32 13.00 4.72
CA ASN A 54 23.77 13.00 4.60
C ASN A 54 24.25 13.04 3.15
N ASP A 55 23.62 12.28 2.25
CA ASP A 55 24.04 12.19 0.84
C ASP A 55 23.68 13.44 0.03
N LEU A 56 22.56 14.12 0.34
CA LEU A 56 22.10 15.32 -0.37
C LEU A 56 22.39 16.62 0.39
N GLY A 57 22.95 16.56 1.60
CA GLY A 57 23.22 17.74 2.44
C GLY A 57 21.95 18.51 2.81
N LEU A 58 20.84 17.82 3.06
CA LEU A 58 19.54 18.46 3.32
C LEU A 58 19.52 19.16 4.69
N SER A 59 18.84 20.30 4.75
CA SER A 59 18.48 20.94 6.01
C SER A 59 17.39 20.14 6.75
N ASP A 60 17.32 20.29 8.07
CA ASP A 60 16.26 19.68 8.90
C ASP A 60 14.85 20.11 8.46
N SER A 61 14.74 21.34 7.93
CA SER A 61 13.49 21.85 7.34
C SER A 61 13.08 21.07 6.08
N ALA A 62 14.03 20.74 5.20
CA ALA A 62 13.75 19.96 3.99
C ALA A 62 13.32 18.53 4.35
N LEU A 63 13.96 17.90 5.34
CA LEU A 63 13.54 16.59 5.85
C LEU A 63 12.09 16.59 6.36
N THR A 64 11.73 17.61 7.13
CA THR A 64 10.37 17.76 7.64
C THR A 64 9.37 17.92 6.49
N TRP A 65 9.74 18.66 5.45
CA TRP A 65 8.92 18.81 4.25
C TRP A 65 8.74 17.51 3.46
N VAL A 66 9.76 16.65 3.38
CA VAL A 66 9.65 15.34 2.68
C VAL A 66 8.52 14.49 3.28
N VAL A 67 8.40 14.46 4.61
CA VAL A 67 7.32 13.70 5.29
C VAL A 67 5.99 14.44 5.23
N THR A 68 6.01 15.74 5.49
CA THR A 68 4.77 16.54 5.60
C THR A 68 4.10 16.75 4.26
N ALA A 69 4.86 16.89 3.16
CA ALA A 69 4.33 17.04 1.81
C ALA A 69 3.47 15.85 1.37
N TYR A 70 3.93 14.64 1.67
CA TYR A 70 3.15 13.43 1.44
C TYR A 70 1.83 13.46 2.24
N MET A 71 1.91 13.76 3.54
CA MET A 71 0.73 13.79 4.41
C MET A 71 -0.27 14.88 4.02
N LEU A 72 0.24 16.04 3.60
CA LEU A 72 -0.56 17.18 3.17
C LEU A 72 -1.40 16.85 1.93
N THR A 73 -0.76 16.29 0.90
CA THR A 73 -1.47 15.91 -0.34
C THR A 73 -2.36 14.70 -0.12
N PHE A 74 -1.88 13.70 0.62
CA PHE A 74 -2.68 12.53 0.96
C PHE A 74 -3.95 12.92 1.72
N GLY A 75 -3.82 13.60 2.86
CA GLY A 75 -4.96 14.02 3.68
C GLY A 75 -5.86 15.06 3.01
N GLY A 76 -5.27 16.04 2.30
CA GLY A 76 -6.02 17.10 1.63
C GLY A 76 -6.80 16.64 0.40
N LEU A 77 -6.33 15.59 -0.29
CA LEU A 77 -6.93 15.12 -1.54
C LEU A 77 -7.66 13.77 -1.42
N ILE A 78 -7.68 13.13 -0.24
CA ILE A 78 -8.32 11.80 -0.08
C ILE A 78 -9.81 11.83 -0.46
N LEU A 79 -10.51 12.91 -0.11
CA LEU A 79 -11.92 13.10 -0.48
C LEU A 79 -12.09 13.29 -1.99
N LEU A 80 -11.15 14.02 -2.62
CA LEU A 80 -11.13 14.21 -4.07
C LEU A 80 -10.85 12.89 -4.79
N GLY A 81 -9.90 12.09 -4.30
CA GLY A 81 -9.59 10.77 -4.83
C GLY A 81 -10.77 9.81 -4.78
N GLY A 82 -11.54 9.83 -3.69
CA GLY A 82 -12.79 9.08 -3.58
C GLY A 82 -13.83 9.53 -4.60
N ARG A 83 -14.04 10.85 -4.71
CA ARG A 83 -14.95 11.45 -5.70
C ARG A 83 -14.57 11.12 -7.15
N LEU A 84 -13.29 11.08 -7.48
CA LEU A 84 -12.80 10.64 -8.79
C LEU A 84 -13.13 9.17 -9.05
N GLY A 85 -13.10 8.32 -8.02
CA GLY A 85 -13.53 6.93 -8.09
C GLY A 85 -15.02 6.78 -8.38
N ASP A 86 -15.85 7.60 -7.73
CA ASP A 86 -17.30 7.62 -7.93
C ASP A 86 -17.68 8.12 -9.33
N ALA A 87 -17.01 9.17 -9.81
CA ALA A 87 -17.35 9.83 -11.08
C ALA A 87 -16.85 9.08 -12.33
N PHE A 88 -15.60 8.61 -12.33
CA PHE A 88 -14.96 7.99 -13.50
C PHE A 88 -14.97 6.45 -13.46
N GLY A 89 -15.45 5.88 -12.35
CA GLY A 89 -15.51 4.45 -12.09
C GLY A 89 -14.27 3.93 -11.37
N CYS A 90 -14.50 3.23 -10.24
CA CYS A 90 -13.46 2.80 -9.31
C CYS A 90 -12.33 2.01 -9.97
N LYS A 91 -12.62 1.13 -10.95
CA LYS A 91 -11.59 0.34 -11.63
C LYS A 91 -10.62 1.19 -12.45
N ARG A 92 -11.12 2.18 -13.19
CA ARG A 92 -10.28 3.05 -14.04
C ARG A 92 -9.45 3.98 -13.17
N THR A 93 -10.09 4.59 -12.18
CA THR A 93 -9.43 5.47 -11.21
C THR A 93 -8.36 4.73 -10.41
N PHE A 94 -8.62 3.49 -10.01
CA PHE A 94 -7.63 2.62 -9.37
C PHE A 94 -6.40 2.38 -10.24
N ILE A 95 -6.58 1.99 -11.50
CA ILE A 95 -5.46 1.75 -12.43
C ILE A 95 -4.65 3.03 -12.66
N GLY A 96 -5.32 4.17 -12.82
CA GLY A 96 -4.66 5.48 -12.94
C GLY A 96 -3.86 5.85 -11.68
N GLY A 97 -4.44 5.61 -10.49
CA GLY A 97 -3.76 5.82 -9.21
C GLY A 97 -2.55 4.92 -9.03
N VAL A 98 -2.63 3.65 -9.40
CA VAL A 98 -1.50 2.70 -9.39
C VAL A 98 -0.39 3.18 -10.32
N ALA A 99 -0.72 3.59 -11.55
CA ALA A 99 0.26 4.11 -12.49
C ALA A 99 0.96 5.37 -11.94
N LEU A 100 0.20 6.29 -11.34
CA LEU A 100 0.74 7.48 -10.69
C LEU A 100 1.64 7.13 -9.51
N PHE A 101 1.27 6.13 -8.71
CA PHE A 101 2.06 5.64 -7.58
C PHE A 101 3.40 5.06 -8.05
N THR A 102 3.39 4.27 -9.12
CA THR A 102 4.62 3.71 -9.71
C THR A 102 5.52 4.81 -10.26
N LEU A 103 4.97 5.80 -10.97
CA LEU A 103 5.75 6.94 -11.48
C LEU A 103 6.37 7.76 -10.34
N ALA A 104 5.60 8.05 -9.30
CA ALA A 104 6.10 8.76 -8.13
C ALA A 104 7.22 7.99 -7.40
N SER A 105 7.11 6.66 -7.32
CA SER A 105 8.16 5.81 -6.73
C SER A 105 9.46 5.86 -7.53
N VAL A 106 9.39 5.83 -8.86
CA VAL A 106 10.57 6.00 -9.72
C VAL A 106 11.19 7.39 -9.54
N LEU A 107 10.36 8.43 -9.45
CA LEU A 107 10.82 9.81 -9.22
C LEU A 107 11.55 9.95 -7.87
N CYS A 108 11.09 9.27 -6.82
CA CYS A 108 11.76 9.23 -5.52
C CYS A 108 13.17 8.61 -5.62
N GLY A 109 13.35 7.53 -6.39
CA GLY A 109 14.66 6.86 -6.54
C GLY A 109 15.69 7.67 -7.36
N ILE A 110 15.23 8.46 -8.34
CA ILE A 110 16.10 9.31 -9.17
C ILE A 110 16.30 10.72 -8.62
N ALA A 111 15.71 11.06 -7.48
CA ALA A 111 15.79 12.39 -6.89
C ALA A 111 17.26 12.86 -6.74
N TRP A 112 17.53 14.10 -7.13
CA TRP A 112 18.86 14.69 -7.20
C TRP A 112 19.06 15.86 -6.21
N ASP A 113 17.97 16.40 -5.67
CA ASP A 113 17.96 17.50 -4.70
C ASP A 113 16.72 17.43 -3.78
N GLY A 114 16.73 18.17 -2.67
CA GLY A 114 15.63 18.17 -1.71
C GLY A 114 14.28 18.62 -2.27
N GLY A 115 14.27 19.62 -3.14
CA GLY A 115 13.08 20.09 -3.84
C GLY A 115 12.51 19.02 -4.77
N SER A 116 13.36 18.34 -5.55
CA SER A 116 12.93 17.21 -6.38
C SER A 116 12.30 16.08 -5.57
N LEU A 117 12.87 15.78 -4.39
CA LEU A 117 12.35 14.77 -3.49
C LEU A 117 11.01 15.18 -2.88
N ILE A 118 10.87 16.45 -2.46
CA ILE A 118 9.60 16.99 -1.96
C ILE A 118 8.52 16.94 -3.05
N ALA A 119 8.86 17.30 -4.29
CA ALA A 119 7.93 17.22 -5.42
C ALA A 119 7.47 15.78 -5.69
N ALA A 120 8.40 14.81 -5.64
CA ALA A 120 8.07 13.39 -5.76
C ALA A 120 7.15 12.92 -4.62
N ARG A 121 7.37 13.39 -3.38
CA ARG A 121 6.52 13.10 -2.21
C ARG A 121 5.12 13.68 -2.33
N LEU A 122 4.99 14.90 -2.84
CA LEU A 122 3.69 15.49 -3.16
C LEU A 122 2.94 14.57 -4.13
N LEU A 123 3.60 14.17 -5.23
CA LEU A 123 2.98 13.30 -6.22
C LEU A 123 2.58 11.93 -5.64
N HIS A 124 3.41 11.37 -4.75
CA HIS A 124 3.12 10.13 -4.05
C HIS A 124 1.88 10.25 -3.16
N GLY A 125 1.74 11.34 -2.42
CA GLY A 125 0.55 11.57 -1.60
C GLY A 125 -0.72 11.74 -2.44
N VAL A 126 -0.63 12.39 -3.62
CA VAL A 126 -1.74 12.41 -4.60
C VAL A 126 -2.10 10.99 -5.04
N ALA A 127 -1.12 10.16 -5.39
CA ALA A 127 -1.38 8.78 -5.80
C ALA A 127 -2.05 7.97 -4.68
N ALA A 128 -1.55 8.07 -3.46
CA ALA A 128 -2.10 7.40 -2.29
C ALA A 128 -3.55 7.87 -1.99
N ALA A 129 -3.84 9.16 -2.17
CA ALA A 129 -5.17 9.74 -1.97
C ALA A 129 -6.21 9.18 -2.95
N VAL A 130 -5.78 8.79 -4.15
CA VAL A 130 -6.64 8.18 -5.16
C VAL A 130 -6.77 6.67 -4.94
N VAL A 131 -5.65 5.98 -4.69
CA VAL A 131 -5.61 4.51 -4.55
C VAL A 131 -6.38 4.03 -3.32
N THR A 132 -6.21 4.68 -2.16
CA THR A 132 -6.80 4.22 -0.90
C THR A 132 -8.34 4.10 -0.93
N PRO A 133 -9.10 5.15 -1.30
CA PRO A 133 -10.56 5.04 -1.35
C PRO A 133 -11.03 4.13 -2.49
N THR A 134 -10.34 4.12 -3.64
CA THR A 134 -10.73 3.27 -4.78
C THR A 134 -10.47 1.79 -4.53
N CYS A 135 -9.40 1.43 -3.81
CA CYS A 135 -9.15 0.08 -3.29
C CYS A 135 -10.33 -0.42 -2.46
N MET A 136 -10.73 0.35 -1.45
CA MET A 136 -11.81 -0.06 -0.54
C MET A 136 -13.15 -0.16 -1.28
N ALA A 137 -13.44 0.78 -2.19
CA ALA A 137 -14.61 0.72 -3.04
C ALA A 137 -14.61 -0.51 -3.96
N LEU A 138 -13.46 -0.89 -4.53
CA LEU A 138 -13.32 -2.10 -5.34
C LEU A 138 -13.55 -3.37 -4.51
N VAL A 139 -13.05 -3.45 -3.28
CA VAL A 139 -13.36 -4.57 -2.36
C VAL A 139 -14.87 -4.62 -2.09
N ALA A 140 -15.50 -3.48 -1.84
CA ALA A 140 -16.92 -3.42 -1.54
C ALA A 140 -17.84 -3.78 -2.73
N THR A 141 -17.41 -3.49 -3.95
CA THR A 141 -18.22 -3.65 -5.19
C THR A 141 -17.90 -4.92 -5.99
N THR A 142 -16.68 -5.45 -5.89
CA THR A 142 -16.26 -6.65 -6.64
C THR A 142 -16.70 -7.94 -5.96
N PHE A 143 -16.78 -7.95 -4.63
CA PHE A 143 -17.10 -9.16 -3.87
C PHE A 143 -18.54 -9.15 -3.36
N PRO A 144 -19.29 -10.25 -3.55
CA PRO A 144 -20.66 -10.36 -3.04
C PRO A 144 -20.68 -10.28 -1.51
N LYS A 145 -21.78 -9.76 -0.97
CA LYS A 145 -22.02 -9.68 0.47
C LYS A 145 -21.92 -11.07 1.10
N GLY A 146 -21.26 -11.18 2.25
CA GLY A 146 -21.07 -12.43 2.98
C GLY A 146 -19.59 -12.75 3.22
N PRO A 147 -19.25 -14.03 3.42
CA PRO A 147 -17.89 -14.48 3.73
C PRO A 147 -16.84 -14.00 2.72
N THR A 148 -17.19 -13.92 1.44
CA THR A 148 -16.28 -13.51 0.35
C THR A 148 -15.71 -12.11 0.53
N ARG A 149 -16.59 -11.13 0.74
CA ARG A 149 -16.16 -9.75 0.97
C ARG A 149 -15.43 -9.60 2.30
N ASN A 150 -15.85 -10.31 3.34
CA ASN A 150 -15.18 -10.23 4.64
C ASN A 150 -13.75 -10.76 4.57
N THR A 151 -13.51 -11.86 3.87
CA THR A 151 -12.16 -12.36 3.65
C THR A 151 -11.33 -11.41 2.79
N ALA A 152 -11.90 -10.84 1.72
CA ALA A 152 -11.17 -9.86 0.91
C ALA A 152 -10.79 -8.60 1.71
N ALA A 153 -11.70 -8.08 2.54
CA ALA A 153 -11.42 -6.97 3.44
C ALA A 153 -10.37 -7.34 4.52
N ALA A 154 -10.42 -8.56 5.04
CA ALA A 154 -9.41 -9.05 5.98
C ALA A 154 -8.02 -9.16 5.33
N VAL A 155 -7.93 -9.66 4.10
CA VAL A 155 -6.66 -9.69 3.34
C VAL A 155 -6.17 -8.28 3.07
N PHE A 156 -7.04 -7.35 2.68
CA PHE A 156 -6.69 -5.95 2.48
C PHE A 156 -6.08 -5.33 3.75
N GLY A 157 -6.73 -5.50 4.90
CA GLY A 157 -6.21 -5.02 6.18
C GLY A 157 -4.90 -5.71 6.60
N ALA A 158 -4.78 -7.01 6.38
CA ALA A 158 -3.55 -7.76 6.67
C ALA A 158 -2.38 -7.32 5.79
N MET A 159 -2.62 -7.06 4.50
CA MET A 159 -1.57 -6.54 3.60
C MET A 159 -1.12 -5.14 4.01
N ALA A 160 -2.02 -4.31 4.54
CA ALA A 160 -1.67 -3.00 5.06
C ALA A 160 -0.71 -3.09 6.26
N THR A 161 -0.97 -3.98 7.21
CA THR A 161 -0.10 -4.14 8.38
C THR A 161 1.22 -4.83 8.04
N ILE A 162 1.18 -5.85 7.18
CA ILE A 162 2.39 -6.51 6.67
C ILE A 162 3.27 -5.51 5.91
N GLY A 163 2.68 -4.66 5.06
CA GLY A 163 3.42 -3.65 4.31
C GLY A 163 4.15 -2.67 5.22
N VAL A 164 3.53 -2.22 6.32
CA VAL A 164 4.21 -1.37 7.30
C VAL A 164 5.44 -2.05 7.89
N VAL A 165 5.29 -3.29 8.38
CA VAL A 165 6.40 -4.05 8.99
C VAL A 165 7.50 -4.32 7.97
N MET A 166 7.11 -4.74 6.76
CA MET A 166 8.04 -4.95 5.65
C MET A 166 8.78 -3.66 5.29
N GLY A 167 8.12 -2.51 5.29
CA GLY A 167 8.74 -1.22 4.96
C GLY A 167 9.84 -0.84 5.95
N LEU A 168 9.65 -1.13 7.24
CA LEU A 168 10.68 -0.92 8.26
C LEU A 168 11.90 -1.81 8.00
N VAL A 169 11.68 -3.10 7.72
CA VAL A 169 12.76 -4.08 7.51
C VAL A 169 13.48 -3.82 6.19
N VAL A 170 12.74 -3.68 5.10
CA VAL A 170 13.22 -3.50 3.74
C VAL A 170 13.88 -2.12 3.60
N GLY A 171 13.26 -1.06 4.13
CA GLY A 171 13.85 0.28 4.16
C GLY A 171 15.18 0.31 4.90
N GLY A 172 15.28 -0.34 6.06
CA GLY A 172 16.53 -0.47 6.79
C GLY A 172 17.60 -1.26 6.04
N ALA A 173 17.23 -2.39 5.44
CA ALA A 173 18.16 -3.23 4.66
C ALA A 173 18.65 -2.54 3.38
N LEU A 174 17.76 -1.89 2.64
CA LEU A 174 18.08 -1.18 1.40
C LEU A 174 18.92 0.08 1.66
N THR A 175 18.69 0.75 2.79
CA THR A 175 19.55 1.85 3.25
C THR A 175 21.01 1.39 3.44
N GLY A 176 21.25 0.11 3.72
CA GLY A 176 22.61 -0.47 3.75
C GLY A 176 23.30 -0.53 2.38
N VAL A 177 22.55 -0.65 1.29
CA VAL A 177 23.09 -0.82 -0.08
C VAL A 177 23.04 0.50 -0.86
N SER A 178 21.86 1.13 -0.96
CA SER A 178 21.64 2.44 -1.59
C SER A 178 20.23 2.92 -1.26
N TRP A 179 20.09 4.11 -0.66
CA TRP A 179 18.77 4.67 -0.32
C TRP A 179 17.91 4.95 -1.56
N ARG A 180 18.53 5.07 -2.74
CA ARG A 180 17.81 5.28 -4.01
C ARG A 180 16.94 4.09 -4.42
N LEU A 181 17.20 2.92 -3.86
CA LEU A 181 16.43 1.70 -4.07
C LEU A 181 15.38 1.45 -2.99
N ALA A 182 15.39 2.25 -1.91
CA ALA A 182 14.55 2.11 -0.72
C ALA A 182 13.19 2.79 -0.88
#